data_AF-A0A924M3Z2-F1
#
_entry.id   AF-A0A924M3Z2-F1
#
_cell.length_a   1.000
_cell.length_b   1.000
_cell.length_c   1.000
_cell.angle_alpha   90.00
_cell.angle_beta   90.00
_cell.angle_gamma   90.00
#
_symmetry.space_group_name_H-M   'P 1'
#
loop_
_entity.id
_entity.type
_entity.pdbx_description
1 polymer ?
#
loop_
_entity_poly.entity_id
_entity_poly.type
_entity_poly.pdbx_seq_one_letter_code
_entity_poly.pdbx_strand_id
1 'polypeptide(L)'
;LQHEAIKTTLPKAKELRRVVEPMITLAKEPTLANKRLAFDRLRDRDMVVKLFAVLGPRYKARPGGYTRILKMGFRVGDNAPMALVELVDRPDVDATTPEAVKAE
;
A
#
# COMPACT_ATOMS: atom_id res chain seq x y z
N LEU A 1 3.60 2.59 0.01
CA LEU A 1 4.02 1.91 1.26
C LEU A 1 3.84 2.84 2.46
N GLN A 2 4.27 4.10 2.37
CA GLN A 2 4.07 5.10 3.42
C GLN A 2 2.60 5.26 3.83
N HIS A 3 1.72 5.65 2.90
CA HIS A 3 0.32 5.99 3.19
C HIS A 3 -0.66 4.81 3.13
N GLU A 4 -0.22 3.63 2.69
CA GLU A 4 -1.02 2.40 2.50
C GLU A 4 -2.23 2.50 1.53
N ALA A 5 -2.74 3.69 1.24
CA ALA A 5 -3.73 3.98 0.22
C ALA A 5 -3.36 5.26 -0.55
N ILE A 6 -3.51 5.23 -1.88
CA ILE A 6 -3.23 6.38 -2.76
C ILE A 6 -4.26 6.48 -3.87
N LYS A 7 -4.56 7.71 -4.30
CA LYS A 7 -5.40 7.98 -5.48
C LYS A 7 -4.50 8.27 -6.67
N THR A 8 -4.69 7.57 -7.78
CA THR A 8 -3.90 7.74 -9.00
C THR A 8 -4.74 7.40 -10.24
N THR A 9 -4.16 7.49 -11.43
CA THR A 9 -4.86 7.09 -12.65
C THR A 9 -4.91 5.56 -12.78
N LEU A 10 -5.97 5.04 -13.41
CA LEU A 10 -6.20 3.61 -13.57
C LEU A 10 -5.02 2.86 -14.23
N PRO A 11 -4.37 3.38 -15.29
CA PRO A 11 -3.21 2.72 -15.87
C PRO A 11 -2.04 2.62 -14.88
N LYS A 12 -1.74 3.70 -14.16
CA LYS A 12 -0.68 3.73 -13.14
C LYS A 12 -0.99 2.77 -11.98
N ALA A 13 -2.25 2.70 -11.56
CA ALA A 13 -2.70 1.77 -10.54
C ALA A 13 -2.46 0.30 -10.94
N LYS A 14 -2.77 -0.05 -12.19
CA LYS A 14 -2.54 -1.41 -12.71
C LYS A 14 -1.06 -1.77 -12.75
N GLU A 15 -0.21 -0.86 -13.23
CA GLU A 15 1.24 -1.08 -13.27
C GLU A 15 1.86 -1.17 -11.88
N LEU A 16 1.36 -0.40 -10.91
CA LEU A 16 1.85 -0.42 -9.54
C LEU A 16 1.83 -1.81 -8.91
N ARG A 17 0.87 -2.67 -9.29
CA ARG A 17 0.79 -4.05 -8.80
C ARG A 17 2.05 -4.85 -9.10
N ARG A 18 2.64 -4.66 -10.29
CA ARG A 18 3.85 -5.36 -10.73
C ARG A 18 5.06 -5.00 -9.88
N VAL A 19 5.06 -3.82 -9.27
CA VAL A 19 6.17 -3.33 -8.44
C VAL A 19 5.92 -3.66 -6.97
N VAL A 20 4.72 -3.37 -6.46
CA VAL A 20 4.42 -3.48 -5.01
C VAL A 20 4.21 -4.92 -4.57
N GLU A 21 3.52 -5.76 -5.36
CA GLU A 21 3.24 -7.13 -4.93
C GLU A 21 4.52 -7.96 -4.72
N PRO A 22 5.51 -7.94 -5.64
CA PRO A 22 6.78 -8.65 -5.41
C PRO A 22 7.58 -8.11 -4.22
N MET A 23 7.50 -6.80 -3.94
CA MET A 23 8.18 -6.22 -2.78
C MET A 23 7.60 -6.74 -1.46
N ILE A 24 6.28 -6.88 -1.36
CA ILE A 24 5.61 -7.45 -0.19
C ILE A 24 5.92 -8.95 -0.07
N THR A 25 5.94 -9.69 -1.18
CA THR A 25 6.34 -11.10 -1.19
C THR A 25 7.76 -11.28 -0.65
N LEU A 26 8.71 -10.46 -1.12
CA LEU A 26 10.09 -10.48 -0.65
C LEU A 26 10.21 -10.17 0.86
N ALA A 27 9.30 -9.34 1.39
CA ALA A 27 9.29 -8.96 2.78
C ALA A 27 8.83 -10.04 3.76
N LYS A 28 8.19 -11.12 3.26
CA LYS A 28 7.78 -12.26 4.09
C LYS A 28 8.97 -13.02 4.67
N GLU A 29 10.09 -13.01 3.97
CA GLU A 29 11.33 -13.68 4.36
C GLU A 29 12.42 -12.62 4.65
N PRO A 30 12.58 -12.21 5.92
CA PRO A 30 13.48 -11.12 6.29
C PRO A 30 14.96 -11.56 6.33
N THR A 31 15.54 -11.86 5.17
CA THR A 31 16.99 -12.12 5.03
C THR A 31 17.76 -10.82 4.76
N LEU A 32 19.07 -10.81 5.07
CA LEU A 32 19.94 -9.66 4.76
C LEU A 32 19.97 -9.36 3.25
N ALA A 33 20.02 -10.40 2.42
CA ALA A 33 20.01 -10.28 0.97
C ALA A 33 18.71 -9.63 0.48
N ASN A 34 17.55 -10.06 1.02
CA ASN A 34 16.26 -9.48 0.68
C ASN A 34 16.19 -8.00 1.10
N LYS A 35 16.67 -7.65 2.30
CA LYS A 35 16.71 -6.24 2.75
C LYS A 35 17.56 -5.38 1.82
N ARG A 36 18.70 -5.87 1.34
CA ARG A 36 19.56 -5.18 0.37
C ARG A 36 18.87 -5.00 -0.98
N LEU A 37 18.21 -6.04 -1.49
CA LEU A 37 17.46 -5.98 -2.75
C LEU A 37 16.27 -5.01 -2.67
N ALA A 38 15.57 -4.98 -1.53
CA ALA A 38 14.49 -4.03 -1.30
C ALA A 38 15.01 -2.59 -1.24
N PHE A 39 16.16 -2.37 -0.62
CA PHE A 39 16.78 -1.05 -0.52
C PHE A 39 17.27 -0.53 -1.88
N ASP A 40 17.82 -1.40 -2.74
CA ASP A 40 18.23 -1.03 -4.11
C ASP A 40 17.05 -0.46 -4.94
N ARG A 41 15.86 -1.05 -4.76
CA ARG A 41 14.63 -0.65 -5.47
C ARG A 41 13.93 0.57 -4.87
N LEU A 42 13.80 0.63 -3.54
CA LEU A 42 13.06 1.70 -2.86
C LEU A 42 13.91 2.93 -2.58
N ARG A 43 15.22 2.75 -2.36
CA ARG A 43 16.19 3.78 -1.96
C ARG A 43 15.81 4.58 -0.72
N ASP A 44 14.94 4.03 0.11
CA ASP A 44 14.43 4.65 1.34
C ASP A 44 14.52 3.64 2.49
N ARG A 45 15.24 4.02 3.56
CA ARG A 45 15.48 3.17 4.72
C ARG A 45 14.21 2.95 5.53
N ASP A 46 13.41 3.99 5.76
CA ASP A 46 12.23 3.91 6.61
C ASP A 46 11.15 3.06 5.95
N MET A 47 11.04 3.14 4.62
CA MET A 47 10.15 2.27 3.86
C MET A 47 10.57 0.81 3.90
N VAL A 48 11.87 0.52 3.83
CA VAL A 48 12.38 -0.86 3.98
C VAL A 48 12.09 -1.38 5.39
N VAL A 49 12.32 -0.57 6.42
CA VAL A 49 11.99 -0.96 7.80
C VAL A 49 10.51 -1.27 7.94
N LYS A 50 9.61 -0.39 7.47
CA LYS A 50 8.16 -0.62 7.50
C LYS A 50 7.76 -1.88 6.73
N LEU A 51 8.38 -2.11 5.57
CA LEU A 51 8.08 -3.26 4.71
C LEU A 51 8.35 -4.59 5.43
N PHE A 52 9.50 -4.74 6.09
CA PHE A 52 9.85 -5.99 6.78
C PHE A 52 9.29 -6.09 8.20
N ALA A 53 9.14 -4.97 8.92
CA ALA A 53 8.65 -4.99 10.30
C ALA A 53 7.13 -5.11 10.41
N VAL A 54 6.39 -4.49 9.49
CA VAL A 54 4.91 -4.40 9.56
C VAL A 54 4.25 -5.23 8.46
N LEU A 55 4.62 -4.97 7.20
CA LEU A 55 3.88 -5.54 6.06
C LEU A 55 4.20 -7.02 5.80
N GLY A 56 5.46 -7.43 5.97
CA GLY A 56 5.88 -8.83 5.83
C GLY A 56 5.10 -9.78 6.76
N PRO A 57 5.09 -9.54 8.09
CA PRO A 57 4.30 -10.33 9.03
C PRO A 57 2.79 -10.29 8.74
N ARG A 58 2.24 -9.11 8.43
CA ARG A 58 0.81 -8.91 8.16
C ARG A 58 0.30 -9.76 6.99
N TYR A 59 1.11 -9.95 5.95
CA TYR A 59 0.71 -10.73 4.77
C TYR A 59 1.31 -12.14 4.70
N LYS A 60 1.95 -12.62 5.76
CA LYS A 60 2.67 -13.91 5.75
C LYS A 60 1.78 -15.06 5.25
N ALA A 61 0.54 -15.14 5.74
CA ALA A 61 -0.42 -16.19 5.40
C ALA A 61 -1.11 -16.03 4.02
N ARG A 62 -1.04 -14.86 3.38
CA ARG A 62 -1.80 -14.56 2.16
C ARG A 62 -0.99 -14.88 0.89
N PRO A 63 -1.39 -15.81 0.01
CA PRO A 63 -0.66 -16.08 -1.23
C PRO A 63 -1.00 -15.05 -2.32
N GLY A 64 -0.35 -13.88 -2.29
CA GLY A 64 -0.49 -12.84 -3.31
C GLY A 64 -1.74 -11.95 -3.17
N GLY A 65 -1.91 -10.99 -4.09
CA GLY A 65 -3.08 -10.10 -4.08
C GLY A 65 -3.13 -9.15 -2.87
N TYR A 66 -2.00 -8.50 -2.56
CA TYR A 66 -1.89 -7.60 -1.40
C TYR A 66 -2.48 -6.20 -1.64
N THR A 67 -2.73 -5.85 -2.91
CA THR A 67 -3.27 -4.55 -3.32
C THR A 67 -4.66 -4.69 -3.91
N ARG A 68 -5.57 -3.78 -3.57
CA ARG A 68 -6.90 -3.64 -4.16
C ARG A 68 -6.95 -2.35 -5.00
N ILE A 69 -7.59 -2.42 -6.16
CA ILE A 69 -7.82 -1.26 -7.04
C ILE A 69 -9.33 -1.03 -7.13
N LEU A 70 -9.77 0.17 -6.75
CA LEU A 70 -11.15 0.62 -6.81
C LEU A 70 -11.25 1.76 -7.81
N LYS A 71 -12.11 1.65 -8.83
CA LYS A 71 -12.28 2.71 -9.83
C LYS A 71 -12.98 3.92 -9.19
N MET A 72 -12.51 5.13 -9.51
CA MET A 72 -12.94 6.36 -8.85
C MET A 72 -13.35 7.45 -9.86
N GLY A 73 -14.16 7.09 -10.85
CA GLY A 73 -14.62 8.02 -11.88
C GLY A 73 -13.47 8.62 -12.71
N PHE A 74 -13.63 9.87 -13.14
CA PHE A 74 -12.68 10.57 -13.99
C PHE A 74 -12.19 11.86 -13.35
N ARG A 75 -10.94 12.24 -13.65
CA ARG A 75 -10.35 13.49 -13.16
C ARG A 75 -10.92 14.68 -13.92
N VAL A 76 -11.24 15.74 -13.19
CA VAL A 76 -11.71 17.02 -13.75
C VAL A 76 -10.56 17.66 -14.54
N GLY A 77 -10.83 18.10 -15.77
CA GLY A 77 -9.88 18.78 -16.65
C GLY A 77 -9.41 17.89 -17.81
N ASP A 78 -8.80 16.73 -17.53
CA ASP A 78 -8.24 15.83 -18.55
C ASP A 78 -9.04 14.54 -18.77
N ASN A 79 -10.14 14.37 -18.03
CA ASN A 79 -11.01 13.19 -18.07
C ASN A 79 -10.23 11.86 -17.92
N ALA A 80 -9.10 11.88 -17.19
CA ALA A 80 -8.31 10.68 -16.97
C ALA A 80 -9.06 9.72 -16.02
N PRO A 81 -9.16 8.40 -16.33
CA PRO A 81 -9.81 7.44 -15.45
C PRO A 81 -8.99 7.31 -14.16
N MET A 82 -9.63 7.54 -13.01
CA MET A 82 -9.01 7.51 -11.70
C MET A 82 -9.28 6.19 -10.98
N ALA A 83 -8.38 5.84 -10.08
CA ALA A 83 -8.50 4.68 -9.21
C ALA A 83 -7.86 4.94 -7.84
N LEU A 84 -8.49 4.43 -6.80
CA LEU A 84 -7.92 4.29 -5.47
C LEU A 84 -7.20 2.94 -5.39
N VAL A 85 -5.92 2.96 -5.01
CA VAL A 85 -5.12 1.76 -4.76
C VAL A 85 -4.84 1.67 -3.28
N GLU A 86 -5.19 0.56 -2.66
CA GLU A 86 -5.01 0.33 -1.22
C GLU A 86 -4.39 -1.03 -0.93
N LEU A 87 -3.72 -1.12 0.21
CA LEU A 87 -3.28 -2.38 0.79
C LEU A 87 -4.45 -3.08 1.49
N VAL A 88 -4.61 -4.39 1.25
CA VAL A 88 -5.70 -5.20 1.82
C VAL A 88 -5.52 -5.37 3.34
N ASP A 89 -6.58 -5.60 4.11
CA ASP A 89 -6.52 -5.79 5.57
C ASP A 89 -5.98 -4.56 6.32
N ARG A 90 -6.20 -3.33 5.80
CA ARG A 90 -5.79 -2.09 6.47
C ARG A 90 -6.58 -1.97 7.77
N PRO A 91 -5.94 -1.73 8.93
CA PRO A 91 -6.69 -1.41 10.13
C PRO A 91 -7.52 -0.14 9.85
N ASP A 92 -8.80 -0.19 10.19
CA ASP A 92 -9.71 0.95 9.99
C ASP A 92 -9.24 2.12 10.85
N VAL A 93 -8.78 3.18 10.17
CA VAL A 93 -8.40 4.45 10.81
C VAL A 93 -9.61 5.18 11.41
N ASP A 94 -10.84 4.76 11.07
CA ASP A 94 -12.08 5.40 11.53
C ASP A 94 -12.47 5.04 12.97
N ALA A 95 -11.85 4.03 13.59
CA ALA A 95 -12.14 3.65 14.98
C ALA A 95 -11.45 4.55 16.04
N THR A 96 -10.65 5.54 15.63
CA THR A 96 -9.86 6.40 16.56
C THR A 96 -10.12 7.89 16.40
N THR A 97 -11.29 8.28 15.87
CA THR A 97 -11.81 9.63 16.10
C THR A 97 -12.86 9.50 17.20
N PRO A 98 -12.62 9.94 18.45
CA PRO A 98 -13.73 10.11 19.37
C PRO A 98 -14.68 11.12 18.73
N GLU A 99 -15.87 10.65 18.38
CA GLU A 99 -16.97 11.47 17.89
C GLU A 99 -17.08 12.68 18.82
N ALA A 100 -16.93 13.87 18.24
CA ALA A 100 -17.12 15.11 18.96
C ALA A 100 -18.57 15.16 19.45
N VAL A 101 -18.75 14.88 20.75
CA VAL A 101 -19.95 15.25 21.49
C VAL A 101 -20.08 16.77 21.39
N LYS A 102 -20.99 17.23 20.53
CA LYS A 102 -21.63 18.54 20.68
C LYS A 102 -23.08 18.29 21.05
N ALA A 103 -23.29 18.14 22.35
CA ALA A 103 -24.51 18.58 22.99
C ALA A 103 -24.25 20.02 23.46
N GLU A 104 -24.89 20.98 22.80
CA GLU A 104 -25.52 22.20 23.36
C GLU A 104 -26.26 22.93 22.23
#